data_AF-A0A3D4X4X1-F1
#
_entry.id   AF-A0A3D4X4X1-F1
#
_cell.length_a   1.000
_cell.length_b   1.000
_cell.length_c   1.000
_cell.angle_alpha   90.00
_cell.angle_beta   90.00
_cell.angle_gamma   90.00
#
_symmetry.space_group_name_H-M   'P 1'
#
loop_
_entity.id
_entity.type
_entity.pdbx_description
1 polymer ?
#
loop_
_entity_poly.entity_id
_entity_poly.type
_entity_poly.pdbx_seq_one_letter_code
_entity_poly.pdbx_strand_id
1 'polypeptide(L)'
;MTATLEAGKIAMTFLPNVEVVSLFIILYTLAFGRKTVYAIFTFIFLEGCLYGFGLWWIMYLYAWPLLSFLAWRLRKHDTPLPYAMLSGVFGLFFGALCAIPYFFIGGWSMAFTWWVSGIPYDLVHCGANFVLCLVLFKPLHNCLSTIRKNL
;
A
#
# COMPACT_ATOMS: atom_id res chain seq x y z
N MET A 1 -0.37 11.21 -9.62
CA MET A 1 -0.03 10.22 -8.57
C MET A 1 -1.11 10.19 -7.49
N THR A 2 -1.39 11.29 -6.77
CA THR A 2 -2.39 11.28 -5.69
C THR A 2 -3.82 10.99 -6.16
N ALA A 3 -4.30 11.67 -7.20
CA ALA A 3 -5.65 11.45 -7.73
C ALA A 3 -5.89 10.00 -8.18
N THR A 4 -4.86 9.35 -8.74
CA THR A 4 -4.93 7.96 -9.17
C THR A 4 -4.85 6.98 -8.01
N LEU A 5 -4.14 7.31 -6.90
CA LEU A 5 -4.22 6.55 -5.65
C LEU A 5 -5.65 6.55 -5.09
N GLU A 6 -6.24 7.73 -4.99
CA GLU A 6 -7.62 7.90 -4.49
C GLU A 6 -8.64 7.19 -5.38
N ALA A 7 -8.60 7.45 -6.69
CA ALA A 7 -9.51 6.82 -7.65
C ALA A 7 -9.38 5.30 -7.65
N GLY A 8 -8.15 4.78 -7.54
CA GLY A 8 -7.89 3.34 -7.45
C GLY A 8 -8.47 2.73 -6.17
N LYS A 9 -8.28 3.40 -5.04
CA LYS A 9 -8.87 2.96 -3.77
C LYS A 9 -10.40 2.91 -3.86
N ILE A 10 -11.02 4.00 -4.33
CA ILE A 10 -12.48 4.07 -4.52
C ILE A 10 -12.94 2.96 -5.46
N ALA A 11 -12.24 2.75 -6.57
CA ALA A 11 -12.59 1.71 -7.54
C ALA A 11 -12.54 0.30 -6.95
N MET A 12 -11.76 0.04 -5.88
CA MET A 12 -11.67 -1.27 -5.24
C MET A 12 -12.63 -1.46 -4.05
N THR A 13 -13.40 -0.43 -3.66
CA THR A 13 -14.31 -0.49 -2.50
C THR A 13 -15.38 -1.58 -2.60
N PHE A 14 -15.69 -2.09 -3.80
CA PHE A 14 -16.64 -3.19 -3.99
C PHE A 14 -16.12 -4.55 -3.50
N LEU A 15 -14.80 -4.70 -3.32
CA LEU A 15 -14.18 -5.92 -2.79
C LEU A 15 -13.66 -5.68 -1.36
N PRO A 16 -14.04 -6.53 -0.40
CA PRO A 16 -13.53 -6.38 0.96
C PRO A 16 -12.04 -6.71 1.02
N ASN A 17 -11.26 -5.84 1.64
CA ASN A 17 -9.81 -6.02 1.89
C ASN A 17 -8.95 -6.23 0.63
N VAL A 18 -9.44 -5.81 -0.53
CA VAL A 18 -8.65 -5.75 -1.76
C VAL A 18 -8.37 -4.29 -2.07
N GLU A 19 -7.12 -3.98 -2.42
CA GLU A 19 -6.74 -2.62 -2.81
C GLU A 19 -5.76 -2.62 -3.97
N VAL A 20 -5.66 -1.48 -4.65
CA VAL A 20 -4.63 -1.22 -5.67
C VAL A 20 -3.59 -0.18 -5.22
N VAL A 21 -3.75 0.35 -3.99
CA VAL A 21 -2.91 1.42 -3.44
C VAL A 21 -1.47 0.96 -3.31
N SER A 22 -1.24 -0.24 -2.74
CA SER A 22 0.08 -0.87 -2.64
C SER A 22 0.80 -0.96 -4.00
N LEU A 23 0.10 -1.41 -5.04
CA LEU A 23 0.64 -1.52 -6.40
C LEU A 23 1.07 -0.16 -6.96
N PHE A 24 0.20 0.86 -6.82
CA PHE A 24 0.50 2.20 -7.32
C PHE A 24 1.68 2.84 -6.59
N ILE A 25 1.79 2.65 -5.26
CA ILE A 25 2.94 3.14 -4.50
C ILE A 25 4.23 2.51 -5.02
N ILE A 26 4.25 1.19 -5.23
CA ILE A 26 5.43 0.51 -5.79
C ILE A 26 5.78 1.10 -7.16
N LEU A 27 4.82 1.15 -8.09
CA LEU A 27 5.04 1.63 -9.45
C LEU A 27 5.51 3.09 -9.49
N TYR A 28 4.90 3.97 -8.70
CA TYR A 28 5.30 5.37 -8.64
C TYR A 28 6.69 5.52 -8.04
N THR A 29 7.02 4.74 -7.01
CA THR A 29 8.38 4.74 -6.46
C THR A 29 9.43 4.32 -7.48
N LEU A 30 9.14 3.33 -8.33
CA LEU A 30 10.04 2.92 -9.41
C LEU A 30 10.15 3.99 -10.51
N ALA A 31 9.02 4.60 -10.88
CA ALA A 31 8.97 5.59 -11.97
C ALA A 31 9.51 6.97 -11.58
N PHE A 32 9.17 7.47 -10.39
CA PHE A 32 9.39 8.85 -9.94
C PHE A 32 10.27 8.97 -8.68
N GLY A 33 10.67 7.86 -8.07
CA GLY A 33 11.61 7.83 -6.95
C GLY A 33 11.08 8.55 -5.71
N ARG A 34 11.90 9.45 -5.15
CA ARG A 34 11.58 10.17 -3.90
C ARG A 34 10.35 11.07 -4.02
N LYS A 35 9.97 11.48 -5.24
CA LYS A 35 8.77 12.32 -5.46
C LYS A 35 7.47 11.62 -5.04
N THR A 36 7.45 10.29 -5.02
CA THR A 36 6.29 9.50 -4.58
C THR A 36 5.91 9.79 -3.13
N VAL A 37 6.88 10.15 -2.28
CA VAL A 37 6.61 10.46 -0.87
C VAL A 37 5.66 11.66 -0.74
N TYR A 38 5.80 12.69 -1.57
CA TYR A 38 4.87 13.82 -1.57
C TYR A 38 3.44 13.39 -1.97
N ALA A 39 3.33 12.50 -2.95
CA ALA A 39 2.03 11.96 -3.36
C ALA A 39 1.38 11.13 -2.25
N ILE A 40 2.16 10.31 -1.53
CA ILE A 40 1.70 9.53 -0.38
C ILE A 40 1.17 10.44 0.72
N PHE A 41 1.92 11.46 1.14
CA PHE A 41 1.44 12.36 2.20
C PHE A 41 0.22 13.17 1.77
N THR A 42 0.14 13.58 0.51
CA THR A 42 -1.06 14.25 -0.02
C THR A 42 -2.26 13.30 0.00
N PHE A 43 -2.06 12.02 -0.37
CA PHE A 43 -3.10 11.00 -0.32
C PHE A 43 -3.59 10.78 1.12
N ILE A 44 -2.67 10.60 2.07
CA ILE A 44 -3.02 10.43 3.49
C ILE A 44 -3.78 11.66 4.04
N PHE A 45 -3.39 12.86 3.64
CA PHE A 45 -4.10 14.07 4.04
C PHE A 45 -5.54 14.09 3.48
N LEU A 46 -5.72 13.80 2.18
CA LEU A 46 -7.04 13.71 1.56
C LEU A 46 -7.92 12.66 2.24
N GLU A 47 -7.36 11.49 2.53
CA GLU A 47 -8.04 10.42 3.27
C GLU A 47 -8.57 10.90 4.63
N GLY A 48 -7.74 11.64 5.39
CA GLY A 48 -8.17 12.23 6.66
C GLY A 48 -9.27 13.29 6.49
N CYS A 49 -9.22 14.08 5.42
CA CYS A 49 -10.27 15.06 5.12
C CYS A 49 -11.59 14.43 4.69
N LEU A 50 -11.55 13.32 3.94
CA LEU A 50 -12.74 12.66 3.39
C LEU A 50 -13.42 11.73 4.39
N TYR A 51 -12.64 10.94 5.14
CA TYR A 51 -13.15 9.87 6.01
C TYR A 51 -12.90 10.13 7.50
N GLY A 52 -12.24 11.24 7.84
CA GLY A 52 -11.95 11.65 9.21
C GLY A 52 -10.61 11.13 9.75
N PHE A 53 -10.10 11.79 10.80
CA PHE A 53 -8.84 11.42 11.44
C PHE A 53 -9.07 10.39 12.55
N GLY A 54 -8.75 9.12 12.27
CA GLY A 54 -8.87 8.02 13.23
C GLY A 54 -7.57 7.23 13.41
N LEU A 55 -7.63 6.12 14.16
CA LEU A 55 -6.46 5.24 14.37
C LEU A 55 -5.92 4.68 13.05
N TRP A 56 -6.81 4.35 12.12
CA TRP A 56 -6.44 3.89 10.76
C TRP A 56 -5.61 4.94 9.99
N TRP A 57 -5.88 6.22 10.21
CA TRP A 57 -5.14 7.31 9.57
C TRP A 57 -3.70 7.40 10.10
N ILE A 58 -3.51 7.18 11.40
CA ILE A 58 -2.18 7.11 12.02
C ILE A 58 -1.38 5.94 11.41
N MET A 59 -2.04 4.81 11.14
CA MET A 59 -1.40 3.64 10.51
C MET A 59 -0.85 3.98 9.13
N TYR A 60 -1.62 4.74 8.34
CA TYR A 60 -1.23 5.14 6.98
C TYR A 60 0.03 6.01 6.95
N LEU A 61 0.29 6.80 8.01
CA LEU A 61 1.47 7.67 8.11
C LEU A 61 2.79 6.90 8.08
N TYR A 62 2.83 5.65 8.54
CA TYR A 62 4.05 4.83 8.49
C TYR A 62 3.94 3.66 7.51
N ALA A 63 2.75 3.09 7.31
CA ALA A 63 2.56 1.95 6.41
C ALA A 63 2.96 2.29 4.96
N TRP A 64 2.41 3.37 4.39
CA TRP A 64 2.68 3.73 2.99
C TRP A 64 4.11 4.21 2.74
N PRO A 65 4.71 5.06 3.58
CA PRO A 65 6.12 5.41 3.42
C PRO A 65 7.07 4.21 3.58
N LEU A 66 6.75 3.27 4.48
CA LEU A 66 7.51 2.02 4.63
C LEU A 66 7.48 1.20 3.34
N LEU A 67 6.31 0.99 2.75
CA LEU A 67 6.18 0.28 1.48
C LEU A 67 6.97 0.96 0.36
N SER A 68 6.86 2.28 0.25
CA SER A 68 7.63 3.08 -0.70
C SER A 68 9.14 2.91 -0.49
N PHE A 69 9.61 2.92 0.76
CA PHE A 69 11.03 2.71 1.06
C PHE A 69 11.52 1.31 0.66
N LEU A 70 10.75 0.26 0.96
CA LEU A 70 11.07 -1.11 0.58
C LEU A 70 11.07 -1.29 -0.95
N ALA A 71 10.07 -0.74 -1.64
CA ALA A 71 10.02 -0.74 -3.10
C ALA A 71 11.24 -0.03 -3.71
N TRP A 72 11.65 1.10 -3.14
CA TRP A 72 12.84 1.82 -3.59
C TRP A 72 14.12 0.99 -3.41
N ARG A 73 14.24 0.20 -2.34
CA ARG A 73 15.38 -0.71 -2.13
C ARG A 73 15.43 -1.82 -3.18
N LEU A 74 14.28 -2.33 -3.60
CA LEU A 74 14.15 -3.40 -4.61
C LEU A 74 14.19 -2.91 -6.07
N ARG A 75 14.31 -1.61 -6.32
CA ARG A 75 14.22 -0.98 -7.66
C ARG A 75 15.19 -1.49 -8.73
N LYS A 76 16.21 -2.26 -8.36
CA LYS A 76 17.22 -2.80 -9.27
C LYS A 76 16.76 -4.07 -10.00
N HIS A 77 15.60 -4.62 -9.64
CA HIS A 77 15.06 -5.80 -10.29
C HIS A 77 14.22 -5.43 -11.51
N ASP A 78 14.48 -6.09 -12.65
CA ASP A 78 13.76 -5.85 -13.91
C ASP A 78 12.52 -6.74 -14.09
N THR A 79 12.29 -7.69 -13.17
CA THR A 79 11.16 -8.62 -13.23
C THR A 79 10.03 -8.19 -12.28
N PRO A 80 8.76 -8.52 -12.59
CA PRO A 80 7.61 -8.17 -11.75
C PRO A 80 7.55 -8.98 -10.44
N LEU A 81 8.21 -10.13 -10.37
CA LEU A 81 8.07 -11.09 -9.26
C LEU A 81 8.52 -10.54 -7.89
N PRO A 82 9.68 -9.86 -7.74
CA PRO A 82 10.08 -9.29 -6.46
C PRO A 82 9.10 -8.24 -5.95
N TYR A 83 8.47 -7.49 -6.86
CA TYR A 83 7.47 -6.48 -6.51
C TYR A 83 6.13 -7.09 -6.13
N ALA A 84 5.73 -8.19 -6.77
CA ALA A 84 4.56 -8.96 -6.38
C ALA A 84 4.75 -9.59 -4.99
N MET A 85 5.92 -10.18 -4.73
CA MET A 85 6.29 -10.70 -3.41
C MET A 85 6.29 -9.59 -2.36
N LEU A 86 6.88 -8.43 -2.64
CA LEU A 86 6.83 -7.27 -1.73
C LEU A 86 5.38 -6.87 -1.42
N SER A 87 4.53 -6.75 -2.44
CA SER A 87 3.14 -6.36 -2.31
C SER A 87 2.33 -7.36 -1.46
N GLY A 88 2.52 -8.66 -1.70
CA GLY A 88 1.86 -9.73 -0.95
C GLY A 88 2.34 -9.81 0.50
N VAL A 89 3.66 -9.81 0.71
CA VAL A 89 4.25 -9.84 2.07
C VAL A 89 3.82 -8.60 2.87
N PHE A 90 3.85 -7.42 2.25
CA PHE A 90 3.35 -6.21 2.89
C PHE A 90 1.88 -6.35 3.28
N GLY A 91 1.06 -6.94 2.40
CA GLY A 91 -0.34 -7.22 2.70
C GLY A 91 -0.54 -8.20 3.87
N LEU A 92 0.31 -9.23 3.98
CA LEU A 92 0.29 -10.17 5.10
C LEU A 92 0.65 -9.52 6.44
N PHE A 93 1.56 -8.55 6.44
CA PHE A 93 1.96 -7.82 7.63
C PHE A 93 1.11 -6.57 7.89
N PHE A 94 0.11 -6.29 7.06
CA PHE A 94 -0.68 -5.07 7.18
C PHE A 94 -1.46 -5.04 8.50
N GLY A 95 -2.12 -6.14 8.88
CA GLY A 95 -2.76 -6.28 10.19
C GLY A 95 -1.77 -6.14 11.35
N ALA A 96 -0.55 -6.70 11.23
CA ALA A 96 0.48 -6.51 12.25
C ALA A 96 0.89 -5.03 12.39
N LEU A 97 1.03 -4.31 11.27
CA LEU A 97 1.27 -2.86 11.26
C LEU A 97 0.10 -2.10 11.89
N CYS A 98 -1.13 -2.49 11.58
CA CYS A 98 -2.33 -1.89 12.15
C CYS A 98 -2.51 -2.19 13.65
N ALA A 99 -1.90 -3.25 14.20
CA ALA A 99 -1.94 -3.55 15.63
C ALA A 99 -1.10 -2.58 16.49
N ILE A 100 -0.13 -1.86 15.88
CA ILE A 100 0.82 -1.00 16.61
C ILE A 100 0.12 0.09 17.44
N PRO A 101 -0.83 0.89 16.92
CA PRO A 101 -1.49 1.90 17.73
C PRO A 101 -2.31 1.29 18.88
N TYR A 102 -2.91 0.12 18.68
CA TYR A 102 -3.67 -0.58 19.72
C TYR A 102 -2.79 -1.05 20.88
N PHE A 103 -1.52 -1.33 20.62
CA PHE A 103 -0.55 -1.64 21.67
C PHE A 103 -0.38 -0.47 22.65
N PHE A 104 -0.33 0.77 22.14
CA PHE A 104 -0.19 1.95 22.99
C PHE A 104 -1.49 2.35 23.72
N ILE A 105 -2.64 1.87 23.25
CA ILE A 105 -3.96 2.21 23.82
C ILE A 105 -4.38 1.17 24.86
N GLY A 106 -4.33 -0.11 24.51
CA GLY A 106 -4.87 -1.21 25.33
C GLY A 106 -3.84 -2.27 25.72
N GLY A 107 -2.55 -2.02 25.47
CA GLY A 107 -1.46 -2.92 25.82
C GLY A 107 -1.37 -4.17 24.93
N TRP A 108 -0.53 -5.11 25.37
CA TRP A 108 -0.22 -6.35 24.64
C TRP A 108 -1.46 -7.19 24.31
N SER A 109 -2.40 -7.31 25.25
CA SER A 109 -3.59 -8.14 25.05
C SER A 109 -4.47 -7.61 23.93
N MET A 110 -4.75 -6.30 23.89
CA MET A 110 -5.56 -5.69 22.84
C MET A 110 -4.90 -5.78 21.47
N ALA A 111 -3.60 -5.47 21.37
CA ALA A 111 -2.87 -5.55 20.12
C ALA A 111 -2.81 -6.99 19.58
N PHE A 112 -2.56 -7.97 20.45
CA PHE A 112 -2.50 -9.37 20.05
C PHE A 112 -3.86 -9.90 19.60
N THR A 113 -4.94 -9.61 20.34
CA THR A 113 -6.29 -10.02 19.94
C THR A 113 -6.71 -9.40 18.62
N TRP A 114 -6.40 -8.11 18.41
CA TRP A 114 -6.71 -7.41 17.17
C TRP A 114 -5.92 -7.98 15.98
N TRP A 115 -4.64 -8.29 16.17
CA TRP A 115 -3.84 -8.92 15.12
C TRP A 115 -4.34 -10.33 14.77
N VAL A 116 -4.62 -11.16 15.76
CA VAL A 116 -5.10 -12.53 15.53
C VAL A 116 -6.45 -12.56 14.82
N SER A 117 -7.36 -11.65 15.17
CA SER A 117 -8.64 -11.51 14.46
C SER A 117 -8.47 -10.95 13.04
N GLY A 118 -7.37 -10.25 12.78
CA GLY A 118 -6.96 -9.70 11.48
C GLY A 118 -6.45 -10.74 10.48
N ILE A 119 -5.95 -11.90 10.93
CA ILE A 119 -5.25 -12.89 10.09
C ILE A 119 -6.05 -13.31 8.82
N PRO A 120 -7.36 -13.61 8.88
CA PRO A 120 -8.11 -13.95 7.67
C PRO A 120 -8.10 -12.82 6.63
N TYR A 121 -8.17 -11.58 7.09
CA TYR A 121 -8.12 -10.40 6.22
C TYR A 121 -6.71 -10.19 5.66
N ASP A 122 -5.66 -10.40 6.47
CA ASP A 122 -4.26 -10.33 6.03
C ASP A 122 -3.94 -11.37 4.94
N LEU A 123 -4.52 -12.57 5.02
CA LEU A 123 -4.37 -13.60 3.99
C LEU A 123 -5.04 -13.21 2.67
N VAL A 124 -6.27 -12.68 2.74
CA VAL A 124 -6.97 -12.16 1.55
C VAL A 124 -6.18 -11.00 0.94
N HIS A 125 -5.72 -10.07 1.78
CA HIS A 125 -4.97 -8.91 1.36
C HIS A 125 -3.63 -9.30 0.71
N CYS A 126 -2.90 -10.24 1.30
CA CYS A 126 -1.68 -10.83 0.75
C CYS A 126 -1.92 -11.43 -0.64
N GLY A 127 -2.91 -12.33 -0.76
CA GLY A 127 -3.21 -13.01 -2.02
C GLY A 127 -3.64 -12.05 -3.11
N ALA A 128 -4.56 -11.13 -2.78
CA ALA A 128 -5.05 -10.13 -3.72
C ALA A 128 -3.93 -9.18 -4.18
N ASN A 129 -3.13 -8.64 -3.26
CA ASN A 129 -2.03 -7.73 -3.58
C ASN A 129 -0.93 -8.43 -4.40
N PHE A 130 -0.65 -9.70 -4.12
CA PHE A 130 0.30 -10.50 -4.90
C PHE A 130 -0.19 -10.69 -6.35
N VAL A 131 -1.43 -11.16 -6.52
CA VAL A 131 -2.02 -11.43 -7.84
C VAL A 131 -2.20 -10.15 -8.64
N LEU A 132 -2.76 -9.09 -8.04
CA LEU A 132 -2.95 -7.80 -8.68
C LEU A 132 -1.62 -7.21 -9.15
N CYS A 133 -0.59 -7.25 -8.30
CA CYS A 133 0.73 -6.79 -8.68
C CYS A 133 1.30 -7.64 -9.83
N LEU A 134 1.25 -8.97 -9.75
CA LEU A 134 1.79 -9.83 -10.79
C LEU A 134 1.15 -9.59 -12.17
N VAL A 135 -0.17 -9.42 -12.21
CA VAL A 135 -0.95 -9.22 -13.45
C VAL A 135 -0.81 -7.80 -13.99
N LEU A 136 -0.95 -6.79 -13.14
CA LEU A 136 -1.05 -5.39 -13.56
C LEU A 136 0.28 -4.64 -13.57
N PHE A 137 1.34 -5.17 -12.95
CA PHE A 137 2.62 -4.47 -12.87
C PHE A 137 3.19 -4.17 -14.27
N LYS A 138 3.30 -5.17 -15.14
CA LYS A 138 3.89 -5.00 -16.48
C LYS A 138 3.12 -3.99 -17.35
N PRO A 139 1.79 -4.08 -17.54
CA PRO A 139 1.07 -3.11 -18.35
C PRO A 139 1.15 -1.69 -17.77
N LEU A 140 1.00 -1.53 -16.45
CA LEU A 140 1.04 -0.20 -15.83
C LEU A 140 2.45 0.40 -15.82
N HIS A 141 3.48 -0.41 -15.60
CA HIS A 141 4.87 0.04 -15.67
C HIS A 141 5.21 0.56 -17.07
N ASN A 142 4.76 -0.15 -18.12
CA ASN A 142 4.94 0.30 -19.50
C ASN A 142 4.23 1.64 -19.76
N CYS A 143 2.96 1.79 -19.35
CA CYS A 143 2.23 3.05 -19.47
C CYS A 143 2.95 4.21 -18.76
N LEU A 144 3.41 3.97 -17.52
CA LEU A 144 4.16 4.96 -16.75
C LEU A 144 5.49 5.33 -17.39
N SER A 145 6.19 4.37 -17.99
CA SER A 145 7.44 4.63 -18.71
C SER A 145 7.22 5.54 -19.92
N THR A 146 6.10 5.35 -20.64
CA THR A 146 5.71 6.21 -21.77
C THR A 146 5.35 7.60 -21.30
N ILE A 147 4.54 7.73 -20.25
CA ILE A 147 4.17 9.04 -19.68
C ILE A 147 5.42 9.79 -19.22
N ARG A 148 6.34 9.11 -18.52
CA ARG A 148 7.58 9.71 -18.02
C ARG A 148 8.47 10.24 -19.13
N LYS A 149 8.52 9.60 -20.31
CA LYS A 149 9.30 10.11 -21.45
C LYS A 149 8.75 11.40 -22.04
N ASN A 150 7.47 11.70 -21.80
CA ASN A 150 6.77 12.88 -22.31
C ASN A 150 6.64 14.00 -21.26
N LEU A 151 7.26 13.85 -20.08
CA LEU A 151 7.31 14.83 -18.98
C LEU A 151 8.72 15.39 -18.82
#